data_AF-A0A7V6GWH1-F1
#
_entry.id   AF-A0A7V6GWH1-F1
#
_cell.length_a   1.000
_cell.length_b   1.000
_cell.length_c   1.000
_cell.angle_alpha   90.00
_cell.angle_beta   90.00
_cell.angle_gamma   90.00
#
_symmetry.space_group_name_H-M   'P 1'
#
loop_
_entity.id
_entity.type
_entity.pdbx_description
1 polymer ?
#
loop_
_entity_poly.entity_id
_entity_poly.type
_entity_poly.pdbx_seq_one_letter_code
_entity_poly.pdbx_strand_id
1 'polypeptide(L)' 'MNVPKIVPIAELRDTKHVLQMCRAAKEPIIVTKNGYGELVIMSIATFTEMTEELNRLRKQVAKDSTY' A
#
# COMPACT_ATOMS: atom_id res chain seq x y z
N MET A 1 -2.37 13.87 -6.09
CA MET A 1 -2.24 12.42 -5.85
C MET A 1 -0.94 11.98 -6.49
N ASN A 2 -0.05 11.36 -5.72
CA ASN A 2 1.13 10.75 -6.33
C ASN A 2 0.68 9.49 -7.08
N VAL A 3 1.33 9.21 -8.20
CA VAL A 3 1.06 7.99 -8.96
C VAL A 3 1.72 6.84 -8.19
N PRO A 4 0.97 5.77 -7.84
CA PRO A 4 1.55 4.62 -7.15
C PRO A 4 2.69 4.03 -7.96
N LYS A 5 3.80 3.69 -7.30
CA LYS A 5 4.90 3.02 -7.99
C LYS A 5 4.42 1.67 -8.49
N ILE A 6 4.76 1.34 -9.74
CA ILE A 6 4.42 0.08 -10.38
C ILE A 6 5.70 -0.68 -10.73
N VAL A 7 5.78 -1.95 -10.37
CA VAL A 7 6.93 -2.83 -10.64
C VAL A 7 6.49 -4.17 -11.22
N PRO A 8 7.29 -4.85 -12.05
CA PRO A 8 6.98 -6.22 -12.48
C PRO A 8 7.24 -7.22 -11.34
N ILE A 9 6.51 -8.34 -11.33
CA ILE A 9 6.66 -9.41 -10.32
C ILE A 9 8.07 -10.01 -10.29
N ALA A 10 8.83 -9.88 -11.36
CA ALA A 10 10.23 -10.29 -11.42
C ALA A 10 11.14 -9.51 -10.44
N GLU A 11 10.79 -8.26 -10.09
CA GLU A 11 11.52 -7.44 -9.11
C GLU A 11 11.52 -8.07 -7.71
N LEU A 12 10.53 -8.92 -7.41
CA LEU A 12 10.42 -9.58 -6.10
C LEU A 12 11.57 -10.56 -5.82
N ARG A 13 12.39 -10.88 -6.84
CA ARG A 13 13.58 -11.72 -6.70
C ARG A 13 14.70 -11.01 -5.92
N ASP A 14 14.80 -9.69 -6.00
CA ASP A 14 15.74 -8.90 -5.19
C ASP A 14 15.07 -8.42 -3.91
N THR A 15 15.13 -9.27 -2.89
CA THR A 15 14.49 -8.99 -1.59
C THR A 15 15.09 -7.79 -0.87
N LYS A 16 16.37 -7.46 -1.09
CA LYS A 16 17.00 -6.27 -0.49
C LYS A 16 16.46 -4.99 -1.12
N HIS A 17 16.39 -4.95 -2.45
CA HIS A 17 15.81 -3.83 -3.18
C HIS A 17 14.34 -3.62 -2.79
N VAL A 18 13.56 -4.71 -2.75
CA VAL A 18 12.14 -4.67 -2.33
C VAL A 18 12.00 -4.11 -0.92
N LEU A 19 12.80 -4.58 0.04
CA LEU A 19 12.75 -4.07 1.42
C LEU A 19 13.06 -2.57 1.49
N GLN A 20 14.07 -2.10 0.77
CA GLN A 20 14.42 -0.68 0.71
C GLN A 20 13.28 0.13 0.09
N MET A 21 12.73 -0.34 -1.02
CA MET A 21 11.65 0.33 -1.75
C MET A 21 10.38 0.43 -0.90
N CYS A 22 9.98 -0.66 -0.23
CA CYS A 22 8.81 -0.68 0.67
C CYS A 22 8.99 0.21 1.90
N ARG A 23 10.22 0.34 2.45
CA ARG A 23 10.50 1.24 3.59
C ARG A 23 10.54 2.71 3.20
N ALA A 24 11.02 3.01 1.99
CA ALA A 24 11.09 4.38 1.49
C ALA A 24 9.73 4.90 1.00
N ALA A 25 8.89 4.01 0.46
CA ALA A 25 7.55 4.36 0.00
C ALA A 25 6.59 4.55 1.19
N LYS A 26 5.88 5.70 1.20
CA LYS A 26 4.76 5.95 2.12
C LYS A 26 3.40 5.57 1.51
N GLU A 27 3.42 4.98 0.32
CA GLU A 27 2.23 4.56 -0.42
C GLU A 27 2.40 3.10 -0.88
N PRO A 28 1.29 2.39 -1.15
CA PRO A 28 1.32 1.05 -1.72
C PRO A 28 2.03 0.99 -3.07
N ILE A 29 2.82 -0.06 -3.29
CA ILE A 29 3.48 -0.33 -4.58
C ILE A 29 2.69 -1.43 -5.28
N ILE A 30 2.24 -1.15 -6.50
CA ILE A 30 1.54 -2.12 -7.34
C ILE A 30 2.58 -3.02 -8.00
N VAL A 31 2.35 -4.33 -7.95
CA VAL A 31 3.15 -5.29 -8.68
C VAL A 31 2.31 -5.85 -9.83
N THR A 32 2.94 -5.93 -11.00
CA THR A 32 2.29 -6.40 -12.22
C THR A 32 2.82 -7.75 -12.69
N LYS A 33 1.96 -8.55 -13.30
CA LYS A 33 2.31 -9.77 -14.03
C LYS A 33 1.63 -9.71 -15.39
N ASN A 34 2.42 -9.86 -16.46
CA ASN A 34 1.93 -9.78 -17.84
C ASN A 34 1.16 -8.48 -18.17
N GLY A 35 1.56 -7.35 -17.58
CA GLY A 35 0.93 -6.05 -17.79
C GLY A 35 -0.30 -5.76 -16.92
N TYR A 36 -0.76 -6.73 -16.12
CA TYR A 36 -1.91 -6.57 -15.22
C TYR A 36 -1.45 -6.44 -13.77
N GLY A 37 -2.13 -5.60 -12.99
CA GLY A 37 -1.93 -5.53 -11.54
C GLY A 37 -2.32 -6.85 -10.89
N GLU A 38 -1.41 -7.44 -10.12
CA GLU A 38 -1.55 -8.79 -9.54
C GLU A 38 -1.52 -8.73 -8.00
N LEU A 39 -0.62 -7.93 -7.43
CA LEU A 39 -0.49 -7.76 -5.98
C LEU A 39 -0.08 -6.35 -5.61
N VAL A 40 -0.12 -6.07 -4.31
CA VAL A 40 0.38 -4.83 -3.71
C VAL A 40 1.37 -5.18 -2.61
N ILE A 41 2.48 -4.45 -2.55
CA ILE A 41 3.48 -4.57 -1.49
C ILE A 41 3.70 -3.22 -0.81
N MET A 42 3.97 -3.23 0.49
CA MET A 42 4.33 -2.06 1.29
C MET A 42 5.06 -2.49 2.57
N SER A 43 5.64 -1.56 3.31
CA SER A 43 6.16 -1.87 4.65
C SER A 43 5.02 -2.11 5.63
N ILE A 44 5.30 -2.86 6.71
CA ILE A 44 4.34 -3.07 7.79
C ILE A 44 3.94 -1.72 8.43
N ALA A 45 4.88 -0.79 8.61
CA ALA A 45 4.58 0.53 9.16
C ALA A 45 3.54 1.28 8.31
N THR A 46 3.76 1.33 6.98
CA THR A 46 2.83 1.94 6.03
C THR A 46 1.45 1.26 6.06
N PHE A 47 1.42 -0.08 6.12
CA PHE A 47 0.16 -0.82 6.22
C PHE A 47 -0.61 -0.49 7.50
N THR A 48 0.08 -0.45 8.64
CA THR A 48 -0.52 -0.12 9.94
C THR A 48 -1.08 1.29 9.95
N GLU A 49 -0.29 2.29 9.53
CA GLU A 49 -0.72 3.69 9.45
C GLU A 49 -1.98 3.84 8.59
N MET A 50 -1.99 3.22 7.40
CA MET A 50 -3.13 3.26 6.48
C MET A 50 -4.37 2.57 7.06
N THR A 51 -4.18 1.45 7.77
CA THR A 51 -5.27 0.70 8.40
C THR A 51 -5.87 1.48 9.58
N GLU A 52 -5.04 2.13 10.38
CA GLU A 52 -5.48 2.98 11.48
C GLU A 52 -6.26 4.21 10.98
N GLU A 53 -5.77 4.85 9.92
CA GLU A 53 -6.48 5.94 9.25
C GLU A 53 -7.86 5.51 8.77
N LEU A 54 -7.92 4.39 8.03
CA LEU A 54 -9.17 3.84 7.51
C LEU A 54 -10.16 3.51 8.64
N ASN A 55 -9.66 2.94 9.73
CA ASN A 55 -10.49 2.64 10.90
C ASN A 55 -11.01 3.91 11.58
N ARG A 56 -10.21 4.99 11.62
CA ARG A 56 -10.65 6.27 12.17
C ARG A 56 -11.76 6.89 11.32
N LEU A 57 -11.60 6.90 10.00
CA LEU A 57 -12.59 7.41 9.06
C LEU A 57 -13.91 6.62 9.15
N ARG A 58 -13.83 5.27 9.20
CA ARG A 58 -15.01 4.42 9.40
C ARG A 58 -15.76 4.75 10.69
N LYS A 59 -15.05 5.01 11.78
CA LYS A 59 -15.66 5.41 13.06
C LYS A 59 -16.33 6.79 12.99
N GLN A 60 -15.78 7.73 12.20
CA GLN A 60 -16.38 9.05 12.00
C GLN A 60 -17.69 8.94 11.22
N VAL A 61 -17.67 8.25 10.08
CA VAL A 61 -18.89 8.01 9.27
C VAL A 61 -20.00 7.35 10.09
N ALA A 62 -19.65 6.36 10.94
CA ALA A 62 -20.64 5.71 11.81
C ALA A 62 -21.24 6.64 12.87
N LYS A 63 -20.46 7.60 13.40
CA LYS A 63 -20.96 8.61 14.36
C LYS A 63 -21.86 9.64 13.68
N ASP A 64 -21.49 10.06 12.47
CA ASP A 64 -22.22 11.08 11.72
C ASP A 64 -23.56 10.55 11.18
N SER A 65 -23.68 9.23 10.98
CA SER A 65 -24.93 8.57 10.55
C SER A 65 -25.94 8.33 11.69
N THR A 66 -25.57 8.58 12.95
CA THR A 66 -26.46 8.43 14.12
C THR A 66 -27.08 9.75 14.61
N TYR A 67 -27.02 10.80 13.79
CA TYR A 67 -27.76 12.06 13.98
C TYR A 67 -28.79 12.28 12.88
#